data_AF-A0A8D9A7B9-F1
#
_entry.id   AF-A0A8D9A7B9-F1
#
_cell.length_a   1.000
_cell.length_b   1.000
_cell.length_c   1.000
_cell.angle_alpha   90.00
_cell.angle_beta   90.00
_cell.angle_gamma   90.00
#
_symmetry.space_group_name_H-M   'P 1'
#
loop_
_entity.id
_entity.type
_entity.pdbx_description
1 polymer ?
#
loop_
_entity_poly.entity_id
_entity_poly.type
_entity_poly.pdbx_seq_one_letter_code
_entity_poly.pdbx_strand_id
1 'polypeptide(L)'
;MSTVEQKLSVLEKIKEMKHILFGPFSDKVTKVLKSRTWREIFIEFQSYPMCQNRNFSYLRDTFWPNARKTTLMKAENAKKLGVDPKYSPVDLKVLEIIGAAELLAQGSKFSANIATLRRWESLSLRSPQSLLESTPVESTTTSTNGIPLRKKKKRTLDSTEVLPSCHKKKLALQVRHLELLNYKVQLDCYERENRLGLPHHPKFTADLVVHPDLLGPSETLTQEDLCLEEDQEEEEEEEFKGKTMTDSEKVMAS
;
A
#
# COMPACT_ATOMS: atom_id res chain seq x y z
N MET A 1 -20.91 10.35 19.74
CA MET A 1 -20.72 10.75 18.33
C MET A 1 -21.47 9.81 17.42
N SER A 2 -22.06 10.31 16.32
CA SER A 2 -22.59 9.45 15.25
C SER A 2 -21.48 8.83 14.39
N THR A 3 -21.84 7.83 13.58
CA THR A 3 -20.94 7.22 12.58
C THR A 3 -20.65 8.15 11.38
N VAL A 4 -21.25 9.35 11.34
CA VAL A 4 -20.93 10.41 10.38
C VAL A 4 -19.87 11.33 10.97
N GLU A 5 -20.08 11.85 12.19
CA GLU A 5 -19.08 12.66 12.92
C GLU A 5 -17.72 11.96 13.00
N GLN A 6 -17.70 10.68 13.39
CA GLN A 6 -16.47 9.89 13.46
C GLN A 6 -15.69 9.85 12.13
N LYS A 7 -16.39 9.85 10.99
CA LYS A 7 -15.75 9.87 9.66
C LYS A 7 -15.24 11.26 9.31
N LEU A 8 -15.92 12.31 9.76
CA LEU A 8 -15.48 13.70 9.59
C LEU A 8 -14.19 13.96 10.40
N SER A 9 -14.10 13.50 11.66
CA SER A 9 -12.87 13.63 12.46
C SER A 9 -11.66 12.96 11.81
N VAL A 10 -11.83 11.72 11.32
CA VAL A 10 -10.78 10.99 10.58
C VAL A 10 -10.38 11.74 9.30
N LEU A 11 -11.34 12.32 8.58
CA LEU A 11 -11.06 13.09 7.37
C LEU A 11 -10.38 14.44 7.65
N GLU A 12 -10.72 15.14 8.74
CA GLU A 12 -10.01 16.37 9.11
C GLU A 12 -8.53 16.09 9.42
N LYS A 13 -8.23 14.98 10.12
CA LYS A 13 -6.85 14.56 10.36
C LYS A 13 -6.08 14.20 9.08
N ILE A 14 -6.76 13.54 8.15
CA ILE A 14 -6.23 13.28 6.80
C ILE A 14 -6.02 14.60 6.03
N LYS A 15 -6.78 15.66 6.33
CA LYS A 15 -6.62 17.01 5.77
C LYS A 15 -5.41 17.74 6.37
N GLU A 16 -5.24 17.74 7.69
CA GLU A 16 -4.05 18.27 8.38
C GLU A 16 -2.77 17.65 7.78
N MET A 17 -2.76 16.32 7.68
CA MET A 17 -1.62 15.55 7.18
C MET A 17 -1.56 15.44 5.64
N LYS A 18 -2.44 16.13 4.89
CA LYS A 18 -2.54 16.06 3.41
C LYS A 18 -1.18 16.21 2.73
N HIS A 19 -0.37 17.14 3.23
CA HIS A 19 0.96 17.46 2.68
C HIS A 19 1.95 16.29 2.78
N ILE A 20 1.94 15.52 3.89
CA ILE A 20 2.77 14.31 4.05
C ILE A 20 2.16 13.16 3.23
N LEU A 21 0.87 12.87 3.46
CA LEU A 21 0.21 11.69 2.90
C LEU A 21 0.21 11.71 1.36
N PHE A 22 -0.14 12.86 0.76
CA PHE A 22 -0.39 13.00 -0.68
C PHE A 22 0.61 13.89 -1.42
N GLY A 23 1.57 14.53 -0.73
CA GLY A 23 2.66 15.26 -1.37
C GLY A 23 3.59 14.35 -2.21
N PRO A 24 4.45 14.94 -3.07
CA PRO A 24 5.48 14.18 -3.78
C PRO A 24 6.46 13.51 -2.79
N PHE A 25 7.16 12.48 -3.25
CA PHE A 25 8.29 11.94 -2.49
C PHE A 25 9.47 12.90 -2.55
N SER A 26 10.15 13.06 -1.42
CA SER A 26 11.35 13.88 -1.23
C SER A 26 12.08 13.41 0.02
N ASP A 27 13.25 13.96 0.30
CA ASP A 27 14.05 13.61 1.49
C ASP A 27 13.26 13.87 2.79
N LYS A 28 12.40 14.89 2.78
CA LYS A 28 11.48 15.23 3.87
C LYS A 28 10.19 14.40 3.88
N VAL A 29 9.83 13.73 2.78
CA VAL A 29 8.57 12.98 2.61
C VAL A 29 8.85 11.57 2.09
N THR A 30 9.33 10.71 2.98
CA THR A 30 9.72 9.33 2.66
C THR A 30 8.55 8.33 2.71
N LYS A 31 8.72 7.16 2.08
CA LYS A 31 7.77 6.03 2.17
C LYS A 31 7.54 5.56 3.61
N VAL A 32 8.57 5.65 4.45
CA VAL A 32 8.50 5.33 5.89
C VAL A 32 7.64 6.36 6.61
N LEU A 33 7.90 7.66 6.41
CA LEU A 33 7.12 8.74 7.03
C LEU A 33 5.64 8.64 6.67
N LYS A 34 5.28 8.50 5.38
CA LYS A 34 3.88 8.31 4.97
C LYS A 34 3.21 7.12 5.66
N SER A 35 3.93 6.01 5.83
CA SER A 35 3.42 4.80 6.48
C SER A 35 3.26 4.97 8.00
N ARG A 36 4.15 5.77 8.62
CA ARG A 36 4.07 6.19 10.02
C ARG A 36 2.87 7.12 10.25
N THR A 37 2.66 8.15 9.43
CA THR A 37 1.53 9.09 9.56
C THR A 37 0.18 8.39 9.41
N TRP A 38 0.03 7.41 8.50
CA TRP A 38 -1.18 6.58 8.44
C TRP A 38 -1.42 5.75 9.72
N ARG A 39 -0.36 5.36 10.44
CA ARG A 39 -0.45 4.65 11.73
C ARG A 39 -0.79 5.60 12.87
N GLU A 40 -0.21 6.80 12.91
CA GLU A 40 -0.49 7.83 13.91
C GLU A 40 -1.98 8.23 13.86
N ILE A 41 -2.51 8.52 12.67
CA ILE A 41 -3.95 8.78 12.45
C ILE A 41 -4.80 7.57 12.89
N PHE A 42 -4.37 6.34 12.64
CA PHE A 42 -5.12 5.16 13.08
C PHE A 42 -5.16 5.01 14.60
N ILE A 43 -4.05 5.28 15.30
CA ILE A 43 -3.97 5.19 16.77
C ILE A 43 -4.90 6.23 17.41
N GLU A 44 -4.93 7.46 16.91
CA GLU A 44 -5.81 8.54 17.39
C GLU A 44 -7.30 8.16 17.31
N PHE A 45 -7.70 7.40 16.28
CA PHE A 45 -9.09 6.98 16.06
C PHE A 45 -9.35 5.48 16.29
N GLN A 46 -8.44 4.74 16.94
CA GLN A 46 -8.57 3.28 17.10
C GLN A 46 -9.80 2.86 17.93
N SER A 47 -10.27 3.74 18.82
CA SER A 47 -11.46 3.56 19.65
C SER A 47 -12.77 3.59 18.85
N TYR A 48 -12.78 4.19 17.66
CA TYR A 48 -14.00 4.35 16.85
C TYR A 48 -14.45 2.98 16.28
N PRO A 49 -15.76 2.67 16.24
CA PRO A 49 -16.28 1.39 15.72
C PRO A 49 -15.89 1.03 14.28
N MET A 50 -15.46 1.98 13.45
CA MET A 50 -14.94 1.68 12.11
C MET A 50 -13.48 1.17 12.12
N CYS A 51 -12.73 1.45 13.18
CA CYS A 51 -11.33 1.09 13.39
C CYS A 51 -11.17 -0.14 14.29
N GLN A 52 -12.15 -0.42 15.16
CA GLN A 52 -12.17 -1.61 16.00
C GLN A 52 -11.97 -2.90 15.17
N ASN A 53 -11.07 -3.77 15.63
CA ASN A 53 -10.67 -5.01 14.95
C ASN A 53 -10.13 -4.81 13.52
N ARG A 54 -9.59 -3.62 13.21
CA ARG A 54 -8.88 -3.29 11.96
C ARG A 54 -7.43 -2.90 12.24
N ASN A 55 -6.65 -2.74 11.18
CA ASN A 55 -5.28 -2.21 11.19
C ASN A 55 -5.25 -0.85 10.48
N PHE A 56 -4.19 -0.06 10.67
CA PHE A 56 -4.00 1.24 9.98
C PHE A 56 -4.15 1.17 8.45
N SER A 57 -3.78 0.03 7.84
CA SER A 57 -4.01 -0.25 6.41
C SER A 57 -5.47 -0.12 5.99
N TYR A 58 -6.45 -0.35 6.88
CA TYR A 58 -7.87 -0.12 6.58
C TYR A 58 -8.16 1.35 6.26
N LEU A 59 -7.54 2.31 6.97
CA LEU A 59 -7.74 3.72 6.67
C LEU A 59 -7.16 4.11 5.30
N ARG A 60 -5.93 3.65 5.04
CA ARG A 60 -5.17 3.92 3.81
C ARG A 60 -5.75 3.24 2.56
N ASP A 61 -6.08 1.96 2.65
CA ASP A 61 -6.36 1.08 1.50
C ASP A 61 -7.87 0.85 1.28
N THR A 62 -8.70 1.02 2.32
CA THR A 62 -10.14 0.75 2.24
C THR A 62 -10.99 2.01 2.46
N PHE A 63 -10.84 2.72 3.59
CA PHE A 63 -11.69 3.85 3.93
C PHE A 63 -11.49 5.03 2.98
N TRP A 64 -10.26 5.56 2.88
CA TRP A 64 -9.96 6.71 2.04
C TRP A 64 -10.23 6.45 0.54
N PRO A 65 -9.79 5.33 -0.07
CA PRO A 65 -10.06 5.05 -1.48
C PRO A 65 -11.56 4.87 -1.78
N ASN A 66 -12.33 4.23 -0.90
CA ASN A 66 -13.78 4.11 -1.09
C ASN A 66 -14.48 5.47 -0.95
N ALA A 67 -14.14 6.27 0.07
CA ALA A 67 -14.72 7.61 0.25
C ALA A 67 -14.44 8.48 -0.99
N ARG A 68 -13.17 8.56 -1.42
CA ARG A 68 -12.75 9.23 -2.67
C ARG A 68 -13.53 8.72 -3.88
N LYS A 69 -13.66 7.40 -4.07
CA LYS A 69 -14.39 6.81 -5.19
C LYS A 69 -15.88 7.17 -5.16
N THR A 70 -16.55 7.07 -4.02
CA THR A 70 -17.98 7.41 -3.92
C THR A 70 -18.26 8.88 -4.20
N THR A 71 -17.40 9.78 -3.72
CA THR A 71 -17.52 11.22 -3.96
C THR A 71 -17.29 11.59 -5.43
N LEU A 72 -16.26 11.02 -6.06
CA LEU A 72 -15.97 11.27 -7.48
C LEU A 72 -17.05 10.66 -8.40
N MET A 73 -17.59 9.48 -8.09
CA MET A 73 -18.71 8.90 -8.86
C MET A 73 -19.99 9.75 -8.77
N LYS A 74 -20.27 10.38 -7.62
CA LYS A 74 -21.38 11.34 -7.49
C LYS A 74 -21.16 12.56 -8.39
N ALA A 75 -19.96 13.14 -8.37
CA ALA A 75 -19.61 14.27 -9.22
C ALA A 75 -19.71 13.94 -10.72
N GLU A 76 -19.23 12.76 -11.13
CA GLU A 76 -19.30 12.31 -12.52
C GLU A 76 -20.74 12.04 -12.98
N ASN A 77 -21.57 11.39 -12.14
CA ASN A 77 -22.97 11.12 -12.46
C ASN A 77 -23.81 12.40 -12.52
N ALA A 78 -23.59 13.34 -11.60
CA ALA A 78 -24.18 14.68 -11.65
C ALA A 78 -23.85 15.39 -12.97
N LYS A 79 -22.57 15.42 -13.36
CA LYS A 79 -22.12 16.00 -14.63
C LYS A 79 -22.75 15.32 -15.86
N LYS A 80 -22.94 13.99 -15.83
CA LYS A 80 -23.59 13.24 -16.93
C LYS A 80 -25.09 13.49 -17.05
N LEU A 81 -25.77 13.75 -15.92
CA LEU A 81 -27.23 13.95 -15.88
C LEU A 81 -27.63 15.43 -16.00
N GLY A 82 -26.68 16.37 -15.85
CA GLY A 82 -26.99 17.81 -15.82
C GLY A 82 -27.72 18.24 -14.55
N VAL A 83 -27.52 17.52 -13.44
CA VAL A 83 -28.23 17.73 -12.15
C VAL A 83 -27.21 17.98 -11.05
N ASP A 84 -27.52 18.88 -10.13
CA ASP A 84 -26.62 19.22 -9.02
C ASP A 84 -26.31 18.00 -8.11
N PRO A 85 -25.02 17.78 -7.76
CA PRO A 85 -24.61 16.66 -6.93
C PRO A 85 -25.03 16.83 -5.46
N LYS A 86 -25.95 15.98 -4.98
CA LYS A 86 -26.33 15.93 -3.56
C LYS A 86 -25.21 15.27 -2.72
N TYR A 87 -24.25 16.09 -2.29
CA TYR A 87 -23.15 15.68 -1.41
C TYR A 87 -23.59 15.53 0.06
N SER A 88 -23.03 14.52 0.73
CA SER A 88 -23.00 14.38 2.19
C SER A 88 -21.87 15.27 2.77
N PRO A 89 -21.91 15.68 4.06
CA PRO A 89 -20.76 16.31 4.71
C PRO A 89 -19.44 15.54 4.55
N VAL A 90 -19.51 14.20 4.49
CA VAL A 90 -18.35 13.33 4.22
C VAL A 90 -17.81 13.51 2.80
N ASP A 91 -18.67 13.66 1.80
CA ASP A 91 -18.24 13.94 0.42
C ASP A 91 -17.61 15.34 0.31
N LEU A 92 -18.17 16.34 1.00
CA LEU A 92 -17.62 17.70 1.01
C LEU A 92 -16.19 17.73 1.57
N LYS A 93 -15.94 17.04 2.69
CA LYS A 93 -14.58 16.90 3.25
C LYS A 93 -13.62 16.16 2.32
N VAL A 94 -14.10 15.13 1.61
CA VAL A 94 -13.30 14.43 0.60
C VAL A 94 -12.94 15.35 -0.58
N LEU A 95 -13.87 16.19 -1.05
CA LEU A 95 -13.59 17.20 -2.10
C LEU A 95 -12.56 18.25 -1.63
N GLU A 96 -12.65 18.71 -0.38
CA GLU A 96 -11.70 19.63 0.23
C GLU A 96 -10.27 19.03 0.29
N ILE A 97 -10.13 17.80 0.78
CA ILE A 97 -8.82 17.10 0.83
C ILE A 97 -8.24 16.92 -0.57
N ILE A 98 -9.06 16.56 -1.57
CA ILE A 98 -8.63 16.39 -2.97
C ILE A 98 -8.17 17.71 -3.61
N GLY A 99 -8.56 18.88 -3.07
CA GLY A 99 -8.37 20.17 -3.73
C GLY A 99 -9.39 20.42 -4.85
N ALA A 100 -10.52 19.69 -4.85
CA ALA A 100 -11.58 19.89 -5.82
C ALA A 100 -12.23 21.28 -5.70
N ALA A 101 -12.21 21.88 -4.51
CA ALA A 101 -12.62 23.27 -4.30
C ALA A 101 -11.71 24.27 -5.04
N GLU A 102 -10.38 24.08 -4.99
CA GLU A 102 -9.42 24.92 -5.72
C GLU A 102 -9.56 24.73 -7.25
N LEU A 103 -9.75 23.49 -7.71
CA LEU A 103 -9.98 23.16 -9.12
C LEU A 103 -11.31 23.72 -9.66
N LEU A 104 -12.34 23.88 -8.82
CA LEU A 104 -13.60 24.55 -9.17
C LEU A 104 -13.45 26.08 -9.12
N ALA A 105 -12.77 26.62 -8.11
CA ALA A 105 -12.56 28.06 -7.94
C ALA A 105 -11.71 28.68 -9.06
N GLN A 106 -10.78 27.93 -9.65
CA GLN A 106 -10.01 28.38 -10.81
C GLN A 106 -10.80 28.40 -12.14
N GLY A 107 -12.11 28.11 -12.14
CA GLY A 107 -12.98 28.21 -13.33
C GLY A 107 -12.58 27.28 -14.48
N SER A 108 -11.76 26.27 -14.21
CA SER A 108 -11.07 25.50 -15.24
C SER A 108 -12.00 24.49 -15.91
N LYS A 109 -12.14 24.60 -17.24
CA LYS A 109 -13.02 23.77 -18.06
C LYS A 109 -12.66 22.29 -17.91
N PHE A 110 -13.45 21.56 -17.11
CA PHE A 110 -13.15 20.18 -16.67
C PHE A 110 -13.39 19.13 -17.78
N SER A 111 -12.65 19.26 -18.89
CA SER A 111 -12.83 18.52 -20.14
C SER A 111 -11.57 17.76 -20.62
N ALA A 112 -10.41 17.91 -19.95
CA ALA A 112 -9.16 17.27 -20.36
C ALA A 112 -8.49 16.42 -19.26
N ASN A 113 -8.42 16.91 -18.01
CA ASN A 113 -7.55 16.35 -16.97
C ASN A 113 -8.11 15.20 -16.10
N ILE A 114 -9.13 14.46 -16.58
CA ILE A 114 -9.41 13.11 -16.06
C ILE A 114 -8.50 12.06 -16.73
N ALA A 115 -8.06 12.33 -17.97
CA ALA A 115 -7.16 11.44 -18.71
C ALA A 115 -5.81 11.22 -18.00
N THR A 116 -5.29 12.25 -17.34
CA THR A 116 -4.06 12.22 -16.53
C THR A 116 -4.20 11.36 -15.27
N LEU A 117 -5.41 11.22 -14.70
CA LEU A 117 -5.68 10.25 -13.62
C LEU A 117 -5.78 8.80 -14.15
N ARG A 118 -6.42 8.58 -15.31
CA ARG A 118 -6.36 7.26 -15.99
C ARG A 118 -4.94 6.85 -16.39
N ARG A 119 -4.01 7.81 -16.59
CA ARG A 119 -2.62 7.53 -16.97
C ARG A 119 -1.87 6.70 -15.90
N TRP A 120 -2.23 6.82 -14.62
CA TRP A 120 -1.66 6.01 -13.54
C TRP A 120 -2.20 4.58 -13.50
N GLU A 121 -3.44 4.33 -13.94
CA GLU A 121 -3.92 2.96 -14.19
C GLU A 121 -3.33 2.36 -15.48
N SER A 122 -2.99 3.21 -16.45
CA SER A 122 -2.50 2.80 -17.78
C SER A 122 -1.05 2.29 -17.79
N LEU A 123 -0.25 2.53 -16.74
CA LEU A 123 1.08 1.93 -16.59
C LEU A 123 1.04 0.45 -16.15
N SER A 124 -0.15 -0.13 -15.95
CA SER A 124 -0.33 -1.53 -15.53
C SER A 124 -0.75 -2.49 -16.66
N LEU A 125 -0.68 -2.09 -17.94
CA LEU A 125 -1.09 -2.93 -19.07
C LEU A 125 0.00 -3.04 -20.15
N ARG A 126 0.45 -4.28 -20.41
CA ARG A 126 1.31 -4.64 -21.54
C ARG A 126 0.43 -5.15 -22.69
N SER A 127 0.57 -4.54 -23.86
CA SER A 127 -0.04 -4.97 -25.15
C SER A 127 0.57 -6.29 -25.67
N PRO A 128 0.04 -6.95 -26.73
CA PRO A 128 -1.12 -6.65 -27.60
C PRO A 128 -2.33 -7.58 -27.29
N GLN A 129 -3.41 -7.80 -28.09
CA GLN A 129 -3.92 -7.41 -29.43
C GLN A 129 -5.49 -7.46 -29.37
N SER A 130 -6.38 -7.35 -30.38
CA SER A 130 -6.34 -7.28 -31.86
C SER A 130 -7.62 -6.64 -32.47
N LEU A 131 -7.62 -6.49 -33.81
CA LEU A 131 -8.69 -6.79 -34.81
C LEU A 131 -10.01 -7.43 -34.27
N LEU A 132 -11.24 -7.08 -34.70
CA LEU A 132 -11.73 -6.47 -35.98
C LEU A 132 -13.09 -5.72 -35.85
N GLU A 133 -13.43 -4.86 -36.85
CA GLU A 133 -14.76 -4.41 -37.37
C GLU A 133 -15.98 -4.21 -36.41
N SER A 134 -16.55 -2.99 -36.24
CA SER A 134 -17.49 -2.23 -37.14
C SER A 134 -18.89 -2.90 -37.24
N THR A 135 -20.06 -2.25 -37.08
CA THR A 135 -20.60 -0.93 -37.56
C THR A 135 -21.75 -0.35 -36.66
N PRO A 136 -22.27 0.89 -36.88
CA PRO A 136 -23.39 1.50 -36.10
C PRO A 136 -24.81 1.00 -36.51
N VAL A 137 -25.95 1.42 -35.91
CA VAL A 137 -26.74 2.66 -36.24
C VAL A 137 -27.94 2.89 -35.25
N GLU A 138 -28.30 4.17 -35.04
CA GLU A 138 -29.56 4.81 -34.54
C GLU A 138 -30.43 4.31 -33.34
N SER A 139 -30.51 5.20 -32.34
CA SER A 139 -31.71 5.86 -31.77
C SER A 139 -33.15 5.31 -31.98
N THR A 140 -33.92 5.16 -30.89
CA THR A 140 -35.35 5.58 -30.77
C THR A 140 -35.79 5.63 -29.29
N THR A 141 -36.85 6.39 -28.99
CA THR A 141 -37.33 6.78 -27.64
C THR A 141 -38.40 5.85 -27.05
N THR A 142 -38.90 6.19 -25.84
CA THR A 142 -40.16 5.69 -25.21
C THR A 142 -40.20 4.20 -24.82
N SER A 143 -41.03 3.71 -23.87
CA SER A 143 -41.78 4.29 -22.73
C SER A 143 -42.24 3.13 -21.80
N THR A 144 -42.76 3.47 -20.60
CA THR A 144 -43.73 2.68 -19.78
C THR A 144 -43.42 1.25 -19.30
N ASN A 145 -43.46 1.10 -17.97
CA ASN A 145 -44.11 0.04 -17.18
C ASN A 145 -44.19 -1.40 -17.72
N GLY A 146 -43.56 -2.35 -17.00
CA GLY A 146 -43.89 -3.78 -17.12
C GLY A 146 -43.03 -4.70 -16.25
N ILE A 147 -43.53 -5.11 -15.08
CA ILE A 147 -42.93 -6.20 -14.27
C ILE A 147 -43.66 -7.51 -14.58
N PRO A 148 -42.93 -8.57 -14.98
CA PRO A 148 -43.40 -9.94 -14.79
C PRO A 148 -42.36 -10.78 -14.03
N LEU A 149 -42.78 -11.36 -12.90
CA LEU A 149 -42.00 -12.38 -12.18
C LEU A 149 -41.74 -13.59 -13.10
N ARG A 150 -40.47 -13.86 -13.46
CA ARG A 150 -40.07 -15.14 -14.07
C ARG A 150 -39.49 -16.10 -13.01
N LYS A 151 -39.98 -17.33 -13.05
CA LYS A 151 -39.73 -18.37 -12.02
C LYS A 151 -38.27 -18.85 -12.06
N LYS A 152 -37.70 -19.10 -10.88
CA LYS A 152 -36.31 -19.59 -10.71
C LYS A 152 -36.12 -20.95 -11.39
N LYS A 153 -35.46 -21.00 -12.55
CA LYS A 153 -34.98 -22.27 -13.15
C LYS A 153 -33.65 -22.63 -12.49
N LYS A 154 -33.63 -23.68 -11.64
CA LYS A 154 -32.37 -24.27 -11.18
C LYS A 154 -31.54 -24.65 -12.40
N ARG A 155 -30.29 -24.20 -12.45
CA ARG A 155 -29.30 -24.64 -13.42
C ARG A 155 -28.12 -25.18 -12.62
N THR A 156 -28.00 -26.51 -12.57
CA THR A 156 -26.74 -27.15 -12.20
C THR A 156 -25.68 -26.67 -13.18
N LEU A 157 -24.55 -26.22 -12.65
CA LEU A 157 -23.37 -25.90 -13.43
C LEU A 157 -22.19 -26.55 -12.75
N ASP A 158 -21.45 -27.36 -13.51
CA ASP A 158 -20.23 -27.98 -13.04
C ASP A 158 -19.16 -26.90 -12.86
N SER A 159 -18.56 -26.83 -11.68
CA SER A 159 -17.77 -25.68 -11.25
C SER A 159 -16.28 -26.02 -11.22
N THR A 160 -15.70 -26.26 -12.39
CA THR A 160 -14.25 -26.36 -12.57
C THR A 160 -13.62 -25.00 -12.29
N GLU A 161 -13.26 -24.73 -11.03
CA GLU A 161 -12.83 -23.40 -10.59
C GLU A 161 -11.52 -22.94 -11.26
N VAL A 162 -11.65 -22.07 -12.27
CA VAL A 162 -10.53 -21.28 -12.79
C VAL A 162 -10.20 -20.17 -11.78
N LEU A 163 -9.60 -20.56 -10.65
CA LEU A 163 -9.13 -19.64 -9.60
C LEU A 163 -8.31 -18.50 -10.22
N PRO A 164 -8.64 -17.22 -9.94
CA PRO A 164 -7.97 -16.09 -10.57
C PRO A 164 -6.45 -16.14 -10.41
N SER A 165 -5.70 -15.78 -11.46
CA SER A 165 -4.23 -15.88 -11.49
C SER A 165 -3.55 -15.23 -10.27
N CYS A 166 -4.10 -14.10 -9.78
CA CYS A 166 -3.63 -13.43 -8.56
C CYS A 166 -3.77 -14.30 -7.29
N HIS A 167 -4.85 -15.08 -7.15
CA HIS A 167 -5.03 -15.99 -6.02
C HIS A 167 -4.02 -17.14 -6.09
N LYS A 168 -3.79 -17.73 -7.27
CA LYS A 168 -2.78 -18.79 -7.45
C LYS A 168 -1.37 -18.29 -7.10
N LYS A 169 -1.01 -17.06 -7.51
CA LYS A 169 0.26 -16.41 -7.12
C LYS A 169 0.35 -16.15 -5.61
N LYS A 170 -0.73 -15.69 -4.96
CA LYS A 170 -0.75 -15.52 -3.50
C LYS A 170 -0.54 -16.85 -2.78
N LEU A 171 -1.21 -17.91 -3.22
CA LEU A 171 -1.08 -19.25 -2.62
C LEU A 171 0.35 -19.78 -2.76
N ALA A 172 0.96 -19.67 -3.94
CA ALA A 172 2.35 -20.08 -4.18
C ALA A 172 3.36 -19.30 -3.31
N LEU A 173 3.16 -17.99 -3.12
CA LEU A 173 3.99 -17.19 -2.21
C LEU A 173 3.79 -17.60 -0.73
N GLN A 174 2.57 -17.97 -0.33
CA GLN A 174 2.28 -18.45 1.02
C GLN A 174 2.90 -19.83 1.28
N VAL A 175 2.85 -20.74 0.30
CA VAL A 175 3.55 -22.04 0.36
C VAL A 175 5.06 -21.81 0.49
N ARG A 176 5.67 -21.01 -0.39
CA ARG A 176 7.11 -20.71 -0.32
C ARG A 176 7.54 -20.04 0.99
N HIS A 177 6.68 -19.22 1.58
CA HIS A 177 6.95 -18.64 2.90
C HIS A 177 6.97 -19.70 4.01
N LEU A 178 6.04 -20.67 3.99
CA LEU A 178 6.01 -21.78 4.94
C LEU A 178 7.19 -22.74 4.74
N GLU A 179 7.58 -23.02 3.49
CA GLU A 179 8.79 -23.79 3.16
C GLU A 179 10.05 -23.14 3.77
N LEU A 180 10.22 -21.83 3.59
CA LEU A 180 11.36 -21.08 4.15
C LEU A 180 11.34 -21.02 5.69
N LEU A 181 10.16 -20.93 6.31
CA LEU A 181 10.02 -20.99 7.77
C LEU A 181 10.38 -22.38 8.32
N ASN A 182 9.90 -23.45 7.67
CA ASN A 182 10.26 -24.82 8.03
C ASN A 182 11.78 -25.04 7.89
N TYR A 183 12.37 -24.63 6.75
CA TYR A 183 13.81 -24.76 6.52
C TYR A 183 14.63 -23.99 7.56
N LYS A 184 14.22 -22.78 7.96
CA LYS A 184 14.84 -22.09 9.09
C LYS A 184 14.75 -22.90 10.39
N VAL A 185 13.58 -23.44 10.72
CA VAL A 185 13.43 -24.26 11.95
C VAL A 185 14.29 -25.52 11.89
N GLN A 186 14.50 -26.11 10.72
CA GLN A 186 15.42 -27.25 10.54
C GLN A 186 16.88 -26.83 10.79
N LEU A 187 17.32 -25.67 10.30
CA LEU A 187 18.65 -25.10 10.61
C LEU A 187 18.79 -24.76 12.11
N ASP A 188 17.80 -24.07 12.70
CA ASP A 188 17.77 -23.75 14.14
C ASP A 188 17.85 -25.03 15.02
N CYS A 189 17.35 -26.17 14.53
CA CYS A 189 17.48 -27.48 15.17
C CYS A 189 18.86 -28.12 14.92
N TYR A 190 19.35 -28.13 13.68
CA TYR A 190 20.65 -28.69 13.30
C TYR A 190 21.80 -28.03 14.06
N GLU A 191 21.77 -26.69 14.21
CA GLU A 191 22.73 -25.97 15.06
C GLU A 191 22.67 -26.40 16.53
N ARG A 192 21.48 -26.67 17.07
CA ARG A 192 21.33 -27.11 18.47
C ARG A 192 21.79 -28.54 18.68
N GLU A 193 21.51 -29.43 17.73
CA GLU A 193 22.02 -30.80 17.75
C GLU A 193 23.55 -30.80 17.77
N ASN A 194 24.19 -30.03 16.88
CA ASN A 194 25.65 -29.84 16.85
C ASN A 194 26.20 -29.25 18.16
N ARG A 195 25.62 -28.15 18.67
CA ARG A 195 26.05 -27.50 19.93
C ARG A 195 25.89 -28.40 21.16
N LEU A 196 25.02 -29.41 21.11
CA LEU A 196 24.76 -30.36 22.20
C LEU A 196 25.43 -31.74 21.98
N GLY A 197 26.12 -31.95 20.86
CA GLY A 197 26.70 -33.26 20.51
C GLY A 197 25.67 -34.37 20.30
N LEU A 198 24.43 -34.02 19.92
CA LEU A 198 23.33 -34.97 19.75
C LEU A 198 23.30 -35.53 18.31
N PRO A 199 22.93 -36.81 18.12
CA PRO A 199 22.76 -37.39 16.79
C PRO A 199 21.57 -36.74 16.07
N HIS A 200 21.75 -36.42 14.78
CA HIS A 200 20.75 -35.72 13.98
C HIS A 200 19.41 -36.46 13.88
N HIS A 201 18.31 -35.72 14.07
CA HIS A 201 16.99 -36.31 14.00
C HIS A 201 16.61 -36.76 12.56
N PRO A 202 16.30 -38.07 12.35
CA PRO A 202 16.22 -38.70 11.02
C PRO A 202 15.02 -38.28 10.14
N LYS A 203 14.25 -37.27 10.58
CA LYS A 203 13.12 -36.69 9.82
C LYS A 203 13.13 -35.16 9.78
N PHE A 204 14.10 -34.50 10.42
CA PHE A 204 14.13 -33.03 10.52
C PHE A 204 15.46 -32.43 10.09
N THR A 205 16.59 -33.10 10.37
CA THR A 205 17.94 -32.53 10.13
C THR A 205 18.87 -33.44 9.34
N ALA A 206 18.51 -34.72 9.13
CA ALA A 206 19.32 -35.64 8.32
C ALA A 206 19.57 -35.15 6.87
N ASP A 207 18.58 -34.51 6.23
CA ASP A 207 18.72 -33.96 4.87
C ASP A 207 19.59 -32.69 4.82
N LEU A 208 19.99 -32.15 5.98
CA LEU A 208 20.90 -30.99 6.11
C LEU A 208 22.37 -31.39 6.33
N VAL A 209 22.68 -32.69 6.35
CA VAL A 209 24.06 -33.17 6.49
C VAL A 209 24.82 -32.90 5.18
N VAL A 210 25.36 -31.68 5.08
CA VAL A 210 26.34 -31.32 4.05
C VAL A 210 27.55 -32.23 4.21
N HIS A 211 27.88 -32.97 3.16
CA HIS A 211 29.11 -33.76 3.13
C HIS A 211 30.31 -32.83 3.37
N PRO A 212 31.18 -33.09 4.37
CA PRO A 212 32.30 -32.21 4.67
C PRO A 212 33.27 -32.09 3.48
N ASP A 213 33.28 -33.09 2.60
CA ASP A 213 34.04 -33.13 1.34
C ASP A 213 33.65 -32.03 0.33
N LEU A 214 32.51 -31.34 0.52
CA LEU A 214 32.07 -30.20 -0.28
C LEU A 214 32.40 -28.84 0.34
N LEU A 215 32.84 -28.81 1.60
CA LEU A 215 33.49 -27.64 2.17
C LEU A 215 34.97 -27.71 1.80
N GLY A 216 35.34 -27.01 0.72
CA GLY A 216 36.74 -26.71 0.44
C GLY A 216 37.42 -26.08 1.66
N PRO A 217 38.75 -26.21 1.81
CA PRO A 217 39.45 -25.86 3.05
C PRO A 217 39.08 -24.44 3.47
N SER A 218 38.40 -24.33 4.61
CA SER A 218 38.01 -23.04 5.16
C SER A 218 39.27 -22.24 5.41
N GLU A 219 39.45 -21.15 4.67
CA GLU A 219 40.47 -20.15 5.00
C GLU A 219 40.18 -19.68 6.42
N THR A 220 41.07 -20.02 7.33
CA THR A 220 40.93 -19.68 8.74
C THR A 220 41.25 -18.20 8.88
N LEU A 221 40.23 -17.36 8.79
CA LEU A 221 40.34 -15.93 9.04
C LEU A 221 41.08 -15.73 10.36
N THR A 222 42.25 -15.12 10.28
CA THR A 222 43.19 -15.05 11.39
C THR A 222 42.70 -14.01 12.39
N GLN A 223 42.99 -14.22 13.68
CA GLN A 223 42.55 -13.28 14.71
C GLN A 223 43.16 -11.87 14.55
N GLU A 224 44.23 -11.76 13.76
CA GLU A 224 44.87 -10.51 13.35
C GLU A 224 44.00 -9.68 12.39
N ASP A 225 43.18 -10.32 11.54
CA ASP A 225 42.29 -9.65 10.57
C ASP A 225 41.13 -8.91 11.24
N LEU A 226 40.81 -9.23 12.50
CA LEU A 226 39.72 -8.62 13.27
C LEU A 226 40.14 -7.40 14.10
N CYS A 227 41.44 -7.06 14.14
CA CYS A 227 41.97 -5.96 14.97
C CYS A 227 42.29 -4.68 14.17
N LEU A 228 41.91 -4.57 12.89
CA LEU A 228 42.21 -3.41 12.04
C LEU A 228 40.99 -2.54 11.67
N GLU A 229 39.78 -2.95 12.06
CA GLU A 229 38.54 -2.22 11.74
C GLU A 229 38.06 -1.31 12.89
N GLU A 230 38.43 -1.58 14.15
CA GLU A 230 37.98 -0.78 15.32
C GLU A 230 38.69 0.59 15.43
N ASP A 231 39.93 0.71 14.94
CA ASP A 231 40.74 1.94 15.03
C ASP A 231 40.30 3.07 14.05
N GLN A 232 39.32 2.84 13.15
CA GLN A 232 38.90 3.83 12.15
C GLN A 232 37.60 4.58 12.48
N GLU A 233 36.77 4.13 13.43
CA GLU A 233 35.53 4.86 13.79
C GLU A 233 35.76 6.05 14.75
N GLU A 234 36.90 6.14 15.47
CA GLU A 234 37.13 7.25 16.41
C GLU A 234 37.60 8.58 15.75
N GLU A 235 38.24 8.57 14.57
CA GLU A 235 38.70 9.83 13.94
C GLU A 235 37.55 10.67 13.31
N GLU A 236 36.45 10.06 12.85
CA GLU A 236 35.34 10.81 12.23
C GLU A 236 34.47 11.58 13.24
N GLU A 237 34.44 11.19 14.53
CA GLU A 237 33.64 11.85 15.58
C GLU A 237 34.22 13.22 16.02
N GLU A 238 35.51 13.48 15.79
CA GLU A 238 36.17 14.76 16.10
C GLU A 238 35.86 15.85 15.06
N GLU A 239 35.94 15.56 13.74
CA GLU A 239 35.76 16.62 12.72
C GLU A 239 34.33 17.21 12.75
N PHE A 240 33.32 16.41 13.10
CA PHE A 240 31.94 16.88 13.12
C PHE A 240 31.66 17.92 14.22
N LYS A 241 32.38 17.88 15.35
CA LYS A 241 32.19 18.84 16.45
C LYS A 241 32.73 20.24 16.10
N GLY A 242 33.81 20.31 15.33
CA GLY A 242 34.46 21.58 14.96
C GLY A 242 33.65 22.51 14.06
N LYS A 243 32.65 21.99 13.31
CA LYS A 243 31.94 22.75 12.27
C LYS A 243 30.79 23.66 12.74
N THR A 244 30.38 23.59 14.01
CA THR A 244 29.06 24.11 14.44
C THR A 244 29.06 25.45 15.19
N MET A 245 30.23 26.05 15.46
CA MET A 245 30.34 27.18 16.40
C MET A 245 30.54 28.59 15.79
N THR A 246 30.59 28.74 14.46
CA THR A 246 30.92 30.04 13.82
C THR A 246 29.73 30.93 13.44
N ASP A 247 28.54 30.37 13.26
CA ASP A 247 27.45 31.07 12.55
C ASP A 247 26.49 31.83 13.49
N SER A 248 26.59 31.63 14.80
CA SER A 248 25.67 32.20 15.80
C SER A 248 25.98 33.64 16.23
N GLU A 249 27.20 34.16 15.97
CA GLU A 249 27.65 35.44 16.57
C GLU A 249 27.55 36.65 15.61
N LYS A 250 27.17 36.44 14.35
CA LYS A 250 27.23 37.49 13.30
C LYS A 250 25.91 38.25 13.04
N VAL A 251 24.95 38.19 13.96
CA VAL A 251 23.60 38.80 13.78
C VAL A 251 23.33 39.96 14.77
N MET A 252 24.31 40.33 15.60
CA MET A 252 24.20 41.43 16.58
C MET A 252 24.97 42.71 16.18
N ALA A 253 25.48 42.80 14.95
CA ALA A 253 26.39 43.88 14.52
C ALA A 253 26.19 44.34 13.06
N SER A 254 24.98 44.79 12.71
CA SER A 254 24.65 45.62 11.53
C SER A 254 23.31 46.33 11.74
#